data_AF-A0A1Q3GJS4-F1
#
_entry.id   AF-A0A1Q3GJS4-F1
#
_cell.length_a   1.000
_cell.length_b   1.000
_cell.length_c   1.000
_cell.angle_alpha   90.00
_cell.angle_beta   90.00
_cell.angle_gamma   90.00
#
_symmetry.space_group_name_H-M   'P 1'
#
loop_
_entity.id
_entity.type
_entity.pdbx_description
1 polymer ?
#
loop_
_entity_poly.entity_id
_entity_poly.type
_entity_poly.pdbx_seq_one_letter_code
_entity_poly.pdbx_strand_id
1 'polypeptide(L)'
;MLCCIPVIMSSKAQTSYDQLHIYTINKNTYFSTYQYERDLKEVGRHIKYTIKDPQKVVLFGGLLKQMPMDLKKKKRVPFKSGGGYVFLEFTNHKGDTLTCGFGRNNVVFVNGYDTSLDAKAILEKYLKSYISPTLNWHGKYNTQKQAKYRLDEEKDGYEVVYPPAIQKLLEKGKPNYFVGDVSPLATESLNKFVIIGIEVKNRRVVSTYFPMNFEDNIRGGMNETVYKKYLQVLTYRLRILTIKNPHKLKADIIYRMLDFNN
;
A
#
# COMPACT_ATOMS: atom_id res chain seq x y z
N MET A 1 39.91 25.69 -44.01
CA MET A 1 39.83 26.04 -42.58
C MET A 1 38.49 25.49 -42.07
N LEU A 2 38.49 24.30 -41.49
CA LEU A 2 37.27 23.58 -41.06
C LEU A 2 37.01 23.93 -39.59
N CYS A 3 35.90 24.62 -39.33
CA CYS A 3 35.42 24.86 -37.96
C CYS A 3 34.88 23.56 -37.36
N CYS A 4 35.56 23.05 -36.35
CA CYS A 4 35.06 21.99 -35.48
C CYS A 4 33.93 22.54 -34.61
N ILE A 5 32.69 22.13 -34.89
CA ILE A 5 31.58 22.28 -33.96
C ILE A 5 31.76 21.18 -32.89
N PRO A 6 31.85 21.51 -31.59
CA PRO A 6 31.93 20.48 -30.56
C PRO A 6 30.60 19.74 -30.52
N VAL A 7 30.65 18.43 -30.82
CA VAL A 7 29.57 17.50 -30.55
C VAL A 7 29.39 17.47 -29.04
N ILE A 8 28.35 18.16 -28.57
CA ILE A 8 27.86 18.02 -27.20
C ILE A 8 27.41 16.57 -27.05
N MET A 9 28.26 15.73 -26.44
CA MET A 9 27.88 14.40 -26.02
C MET A 9 26.74 14.53 -25.02
N SER A 10 25.52 14.33 -25.52
CA SER A 10 24.32 14.26 -24.73
C SER A 10 24.43 13.08 -23.76
N SER A 11 24.58 13.38 -22.48
CA SER A 11 24.44 12.44 -21.37
C SER A 11 22.97 12.00 -21.22
N LYS A 12 22.38 11.37 -22.24
CA LYS A 12 21.03 10.82 -22.20
C LYS A 12 21.07 9.31 -22.00
N ALA A 13 21.31 8.90 -20.76
CA ALA A 13 20.69 7.69 -20.23
C ALA A 13 19.59 8.11 -19.25
N GLN A 14 18.63 8.89 -19.75
CA GLN A 14 17.37 9.10 -19.05
C GLN A 14 16.56 7.83 -19.27
N THR A 15 16.71 6.86 -18.36
CA THR A 15 15.95 5.61 -18.35
C THR A 15 14.46 5.95 -18.36
N SER A 16 13.81 5.80 -19.51
CA SER A 16 12.37 6.00 -19.67
C SER A 16 11.64 4.75 -19.19
N TYR A 17 11.56 4.62 -17.86
CA TYR A 17 10.58 3.71 -17.25
C TYR A 17 9.18 4.25 -17.58
N ASP A 18 8.32 3.36 -18.06
CA ASP A 18 6.94 3.66 -18.48
C ASP A 18 5.92 2.98 -17.57
N GLN A 19 6.36 2.08 -16.70
CA GLN A 19 5.54 1.42 -15.70
C GLN A 19 6.22 1.45 -14.31
N LEU A 20 5.41 1.65 -13.28
CA LEU A 20 5.79 1.49 -11.88
C LEU A 20 4.80 0.55 -11.19
N HIS A 21 5.32 -0.47 -10.54
CA HIS A 21 4.59 -1.26 -9.56
C HIS A 21 5.01 -0.87 -8.14
N ILE A 22 4.03 -0.73 -7.25
CA ILE A 22 4.21 -0.42 -5.84
C ILE A 22 3.60 -1.56 -5.04
N TYR A 23 4.40 -2.21 -4.22
CA TYR A 23 3.98 -3.30 -3.35
C TYR A 23 4.07 -2.88 -1.90
N THR A 24 3.01 -3.10 -1.16
CA THR A 24 2.89 -2.69 0.25
C THR A 24 2.41 -3.86 1.09
N ILE A 25 3.07 -4.12 2.22
CA ILE A 25 2.83 -5.32 3.03
C ILE A 25 2.23 -4.97 4.39
N ASN A 26 1.18 -5.69 4.78
CA ASN A 26 0.56 -5.56 6.08
C ASN A 26 1.09 -6.66 7.04
N LYS A 27 1.64 -6.25 8.18
CA LYS A 27 2.24 -7.06 9.27
C LYS A 27 3.58 -7.81 8.97
N ASN A 28 4.12 -8.40 10.04
CA ASN A 28 5.47 -8.97 10.28
C ASN A 28 5.93 -10.10 9.33
N THR A 29 5.30 -10.27 8.17
CA THR A 29 5.75 -11.23 7.16
C THR A 29 6.95 -10.62 6.46
N TYR A 30 8.13 -11.18 6.75
CA TYR A 30 9.39 -10.75 6.19
C TYR A 30 9.34 -10.87 4.66
N PHE A 31 9.75 -9.81 3.94
CA PHE A 31 10.39 -10.00 2.64
C PHE A 31 11.66 -10.80 2.91
N SER A 32 11.53 -12.12 2.95
CA SER A 32 12.67 -13.02 2.93
C SER A 32 12.75 -13.57 1.52
N THR A 33 13.84 -13.20 0.85
CA THR A 33 14.55 -13.99 -0.17
C THR A 33 14.05 -14.06 -1.62
N TYR A 34 12.94 -13.42 -2.03
CA TYR A 34 12.51 -13.53 -3.43
C TYR A 34 13.31 -12.62 -4.38
N GLN A 35 13.83 -13.24 -5.45
CA GLN A 35 14.54 -12.55 -6.53
C GLN A 35 13.58 -11.78 -7.45
N TYR A 36 12.34 -12.23 -7.61
CA TYR A 36 11.34 -11.61 -8.49
C TYR A 36 9.96 -11.49 -7.81
N GLU A 37 9.17 -10.50 -8.21
CA GLU A 37 7.82 -10.25 -7.64
C GLU A 37 6.80 -11.34 -7.97
N ARG A 38 6.96 -12.02 -9.11
CA ARG A 38 6.11 -13.16 -9.50
C ARG A 38 6.16 -14.32 -8.50
N ASP A 39 7.17 -14.34 -7.63
CA ASP A 39 7.38 -15.36 -6.62
C ASP A 39 6.64 -15.02 -5.30
N LEU A 40 5.89 -13.91 -5.23
CA LEU A 40 5.03 -13.57 -4.11
C LEU A 40 3.78 -14.48 -4.09
N LYS A 41 3.79 -15.49 -3.21
CA LYS A 41 2.81 -16.60 -3.23
C LYS A 41 1.45 -16.34 -2.56
N GLU A 42 1.26 -15.25 -1.80
CA GLU A 42 0.06 -15.13 -0.95
C GLU A 42 -0.73 -13.84 -1.15
N VAL A 43 -1.95 -14.02 -1.68
CA VAL A 43 -3.01 -13.01 -1.79
C VAL A 43 -3.45 -12.57 -0.38
N GLY A 44 -3.50 -11.26 -0.13
CA GLY A 44 -3.96 -10.68 1.15
C GLY A 44 -2.87 -10.31 2.15
N ARG A 45 -1.60 -10.68 1.91
CA ARG A 45 -0.45 -10.21 2.72
C ARG A 45 0.28 -9.01 2.12
N HIS A 46 0.04 -8.72 0.84
CA HIS A 46 0.58 -7.56 0.13
C HIS A 46 -0.44 -6.97 -0.84
N ILE A 47 -0.29 -5.69 -1.19
CA ILE A 47 -1.12 -5.00 -2.18
C ILE A 47 -0.22 -4.49 -3.29
N LYS A 48 -0.60 -4.75 -4.54
CA LYS A 48 0.07 -4.24 -5.73
C LYS A 48 -0.73 -3.09 -6.33
N TYR A 49 -0.14 -1.90 -6.33
CA TYR A 49 -0.61 -0.77 -7.12
C TYR A 49 0.23 -0.67 -8.40
N THR A 50 -0.42 -0.51 -9.55
CA THR A 50 0.30 -0.32 -10.82
C THR A 50 -0.02 1.04 -11.41
N ILE A 51 1.04 1.78 -11.77
CA ILE A 51 1.00 3.02 -12.55
C ILE A 51 1.51 2.70 -13.95
N LYS A 52 0.66 2.90 -14.96
CA LYS A 52 1.03 2.78 -16.39
C LYS A 52 0.95 4.10 -17.15
N ASP A 53 0.48 5.17 -16.51
CA ASP A 53 0.43 6.50 -17.11
C ASP A 53 1.85 7.10 -17.08
N PRO A 54 2.52 7.30 -18.24
CA PRO A 54 3.89 7.79 -18.28
C PRO A 54 4.05 9.14 -17.58
N GLN A 55 3.04 10.02 -17.64
CA GLN A 55 3.10 11.33 -16.97
C GLN A 55 3.17 11.18 -15.45
N LYS A 56 2.52 10.16 -14.90
CA LYS A 56 2.58 9.85 -13.46
C LYS A 56 3.87 9.15 -13.08
N VAL A 57 4.40 8.27 -13.94
CA VAL A 57 5.70 7.61 -13.71
C VAL A 57 6.85 8.63 -13.68
N VAL A 58 6.80 9.66 -14.54
CA VAL A 58 7.81 10.75 -14.58
C VAL A 58 7.93 11.50 -13.24
N LEU A 59 6.88 11.54 -12.42
CA LEU A 59 6.92 12.16 -11.08
C LEU A 59 7.93 11.47 -10.15
N PHE A 60 8.26 10.20 -10.41
CA PHE A 60 9.28 9.44 -9.69
C PHE A 60 10.70 9.63 -10.26
N GLY A 61 10.86 10.46 -11.30
CA GLY A 61 12.17 10.77 -11.88
C GLY A 61 13.16 11.36 -10.87
N GLY A 62 12.68 12.15 -9.91
CA GLY A 62 13.49 12.68 -8.81
C GLY A 62 14.02 11.57 -7.88
N LEU A 63 13.19 10.58 -7.55
CA LEU A 63 13.59 9.41 -6.79
C LEU A 63 14.63 8.57 -7.56
N LEU A 64 14.37 8.32 -8.84
CA LEU A 64 15.31 7.61 -9.71
C LEU A 64 16.67 8.31 -9.78
N LYS A 65 16.72 9.65 -9.80
CA LYS A 65 18.00 10.39 -9.80
C LYS A 65 18.78 10.24 -8.49
N GLN A 66 18.10 10.09 -7.34
CA GLN A 66 18.75 9.92 -6.04
C GLN A 66 19.40 8.54 -5.88
N MET A 67 18.90 7.52 -6.57
CA MET A 67 19.46 6.17 -6.50
C MET A 67 20.90 6.09 -7.03
N PRO A 68 21.85 5.46 -6.30
CA PRO A 68 23.24 5.34 -6.71
C PRO A 68 23.41 4.66 -8.07
N MET A 69 24.22 5.26 -8.95
CA MET A 69 24.39 4.80 -10.33
C MET A 69 25.10 3.45 -10.44
N ASP A 70 26.01 3.15 -9.53
CA ASP A 70 26.68 1.86 -9.43
C ASP A 70 25.67 0.75 -9.11
N LEU A 71 24.75 0.99 -8.16
CA LEU A 71 23.74 0.01 -7.76
C LEU A 71 22.67 -0.24 -8.83
N LYS A 72 22.28 0.80 -9.60
CA LYS A 72 21.36 0.62 -10.75
C LYS A 72 21.91 -0.33 -11.81
N LYS A 73 23.23 -0.34 -11.99
CA LYS A 73 23.91 -1.18 -12.98
C LYS A 73 24.25 -2.59 -12.45
N LYS A 74 24.20 -2.79 -11.13
CA LYS A 74 24.43 -4.12 -10.54
C LYS A 74 23.27 -5.06 -10.87
N LYS A 75 23.63 -6.31 -11.12
CA LYS A 75 22.65 -7.40 -11.27
C LYS A 75 21.82 -7.49 -10.00
N ARG A 76 20.50 -7.59 -10.15
CA ARG A 76 19.55 -7.75 -9.06
C ARG A 76 19.90 -8.98 -8.21
N VAL A 77 19.92 -8.79 -6.89
CA VAL A 77 20.01 -9.85 -5.90
C VAL A 77 18.76 -9.83 -5.00
N PRO A 78 18.44 -10.94 -4.33
CA PRO A 78 17.41 -10.93 -3.30
C PRO A 78 17.70 -9.88 -2.23
N PHE A 79 16.65 -9.26 -1.69
CA PHE A 79 16.79 -8.37 -0.54
C PHE A 79 17.33 -9.13 0.67
N LYS A 80 18.18 -8.47 1.46
CA LYS A 80 18.69 -9.04 2.71
C LYS A 80 17.53 -9.37 3.66
N SER A 81 17.72 -10.40 4.48
CA SER A 81 16.84 -10.75 5.60
C SER A 81 16.63 -9.54 6.52
N GLY A 82 15.38 -9.18 6.78
CA GLY A 82 15.01 -7.94 7.48
C GLY A 82 13.80 -7.22 6.88
N GLY A 83 13.35 -7.65 5.70
CA GLY A 83 12.00 -7.45 5.17
C GLY A 83 11.66 -6.00 4.84
N GLY A 84 11.79 -5.63 3.56
CA GLY A 84 11.16 -4.42 3.06
C GLY A 84 9.64 -4.45 3.27
N TYR A 85 9.02 -3.34 3.65
CA TYR A 85 7.56 -3.24 3.79
C TYR A 85 6.91 -2.46 2.65
N VAL A 86 7.71 -1.70 1.90
CA VAL A 86 7.35 -1.13 0.59
C VAL A 86 8.39 -1.54 -0.44
N PHE A 87 7.92 -1.91 -1.61
CA PHE A 87 8.76 -2.26 -2.75
C PHE A 87 8.27 -1.58 -4.02
N LEU A 88 9.21 -1.09 -4.83
CA LEU A 88 8.98 -0.45 -6.10
C LEU A 88 9.71 -1.22 -7.20
N GLU A 89 9.01 -1.53 -8.27
CA GLU A 89 9.60 -2.06 -9.50
C GLU A 89 9.27 -1.14 -10.66
N PHE A 90 10.31 -0.50 -11.19
CA PHE A 90 10.26 0.33 -12.38
C PHE A 90 10.58 -0.55 -13.58
N THR A 91 9.66 -0.62 -14.55
CA THR A 91 9.86 -1.38 -15.79
C THR A 91 9.92 -0.40 -16.96
N ASN A 92 10.83 -0.63 -17.90
CA ASN A 92 10.88 0.11 -19.15
C ASN A 92 10.20 -0.68 -20.30
N HIS A 93 10.04 -0.02 -21.45
CA HIS A 93 9.50 -0.61 -22.67
C HIS A 93 10.24 -1.86 -23.20
N LYS A 94 11.51 -2.07 -22.78
CA LYS A 94 12.32 -3.25 -23.14
C LYS A 94 12.17 -4.41 -22.15
N GLY A 95 11.45 -4.19 -21.05
CA GLY A 95 11.31 -5.16 -19.96
C GLY A 95 12.43 -5.11 -18.92
N ASP A 96 13.38 -4.16 -19.01
CA ASP A 96 14.39 -4.00 -17.97
C ASP A 96 13.74 -3.45 -16.71
N THR A 97 14.16 -3.99 -15.57
CA THR A 97 13.62 -3.62 -14.26
C THR A 97 14.67 -2.98 -13.37
N LEU A 98 14.31 -1.89 -12.72
CA LEU A 98 15.02 -1.34 -11.57
C LEU A 98 14.14 -1.45 -10.34
N THR A 99 14.74 -1.86 -9.23
CA THR A 99 13.99 -2.15 -8.02
C THR A 99 14.47 -1.36 -6.82
N CYS A 100 13.53 -0.90 -6.01
CA CYS A 100 13.78 -0.10 -4.82
C CYS A 100 12.92 -0.61 -3.65
N GLY A 101 13.55 -1.03 -2.56
CA GLY A 101 12.88 -1.54 -1.36
C GLY A 101 13.14 -0.66 -0.14
N PHE A 102 12.18 -0.63 0.79
CA PHE A 102 12.27 0.13 2.05
C PHE A 102 12.12 -0.82 3.24
N GLY A 103 13.21 -1.00 4.00
CA GLY A 103 13.26 -1.79 5.23
C GLY A 103 12.64 -1.07 6.42
N ARG A 104 12.09 -1.83 7.40
CA ARG A 104 11.51 -1.27 8.63
C ARG A 104 12.53 -0.54 9.52
N ASN A 105 13.81 -0.87 9.38
CA ASN A 105 14.94 -0.17 9.98
C ASN A 105 15.33 1.12 9.23
N ASN A 106 14.48 1.62 8.33
CA ASN A 106 14.72 2.78 7.47
C ASN A 106 15.88 2.62 6.48
N VAL A 107 16.28 1.39 6.17
CA VAL A 107 17.27 1.12 5.10
C VAL A 107 16.57 1.11 3.75
N VAL A 108 17.15 1.82 2.78
CA VAL A 108 16.72 1.76 1.38
C VAL A 108 17.63 0.80 0.61
N PHE A 109 17.02 -0.05 -0.20
CA PHE A 109 17.72 -1.02 -1.03
C PHE A 109 17.48 -0.69 -2.51
N VAL A 110 18.53 -0.73 -3.33
CA VAL A 110 18.43 -0.63 -4.80
C VAL A 110 18.96 -1.93 -5.40
N ASN A 111 18.15 -2.63 -6.20
CA ASN A 111 18.49 -3.95 -6.76
C ASN A 111 18.93 -4.99 -5.72
N GLY A 112 18.44 -4.86 -4.48
CA GLY A 112 18.78 -5.74 -3.36
C GLY A 112 19.98 -5.28 -2.52
N TYR A 113 20.67 -4.21 -2.91
CA TYR A 113 21.83 -3.66 -2.20
C TYR A 113 21.47 -2.46 -1.34
N ASP A 114 21.96 -2.43 -0.11
CA ASP A 114 21.78 -1.33 0.84
C ASP A 114 22.34 -0.02 0.29
N THR A 115 21.68 1.09 0.66
CA THR A 115 22.08 2.44 0.30
C THR A 115 22.05 3.35 1.53
N SER A 116 22.68 4.51 1.43
CA SER A 116 22.62 5.57 2.46
C SER A 116 21.42 6.52 2.29
N LEU A 117 20.47 6.21 1.41
CA LEU A 117 19.31 7.07 1.17
C LEU A 117 18.38 7.08 2.38
N ASP A 118 17.78 8.24 2.64
CA ASP A 118 16.79 8.42 3.69
C ASP A 118 15.44 7.82 3.25
N ALA A 119 15.10 6.66 3.80
CA ALA A 119 13.85 5.96 3.54
C ALA A 119 12.63 6.84 3.86
N LYS A 120 12.65 7.55 4.99
CA LYS A 120 11.50 8.33 5.47
C LYS A 120 11.23 9.50 4.54
N ALA A 121 12.27 10.25 4.17
CA ALA A 121 12.15 11.38 3.25
C ALA A 121 11.60 10.95 1.89
N ILE A 122 12.04 9.79 1.37
CA ILE A 122 11.55 9.26 0.10
C ILE A 122 10.09 8.84 0.19
N LEU A 123 9.71 8.12 1.24
CA LEU A 123 8.33 7.65 1.43
C LEU A 123 7.36 8.82 1.55
N GLU A 124 7.69 9.81 2.38
CA GLU A 124 6.87 11.00 2.57
C GLU A 124 6.72 11.81 1.28
N LYS A 125 7.80 11.98 0.52
CA LYS A 125 7.81 12.81 -0.69
C LYS A 125 7.13 12.15 -1.89
N TYR A 126 7.40 10.86 -2.14
CA TYR A 126 7.03 10.22 -3.40
C TYR A 126 5.91 9.19 -3.26
N LEU A 127 5.71 8.62 -2.07
CA LEU A 127 4.85 7.44 -1.91
C LEU A 127 3.64 7.66 -1.01
N LYS A 128 3.66 8.67 -0.12
CA LYS A 128 2.56 8.98 0.83
C LYS A 128 1.19 9.04 0.15
N SER A 129 1.10 9.61 -1.05
CA SER A 129 -0.17 9.77 -1.78
C SER A 129 -0.64 8.51 -2.53
N TYR A 130 0.18 7.46 -2.60
CA TYR A 130 -0.08 6.25 -3.39
C TYR A 130 -0.27 5.00 -2.52
N ILE A 131 0.05 5.08 -1.22
CA ILE A 131 0.06 3.95 -0.31
C ILE A 131 -0.87 4.22 0.86
N SER A 132 -1.75 3.26 1.17
CA SER A 132 -2.66 3.40 2.30
C SER A 132 -1.91 3.53 3.63
N PRO A 133 -2.19 4.55 4.47
CA PRO A 133 -1.65 4.62 5.82
C PRO A 133 -2.07 3.40 6.67
N THR A 134 -3.16 2.72 6.31
CA THR A 134 -3.66 1.52 7.00
C THR A 134 -2.72 0.32 6.92
N LEU A 135 -1.69 0.39 6.08
CA LEU A 135 -0.66 -0.63 5.92
C LEU A 135 0.58 -0.38 6.79
N ASN A 136 0.54 0.66 7.64
CA ASN A 136 1.57 0.98 8.62
C ASN A 136 2.99 1.12 8.01
N TRP A 137 3.05 1.72 6.81
CA TRP A 137 4.30 2.01 6.12
C TRP A 137 5.12 3.10 6.83
N HIS A 138 4.54 3.83 7.78
CA HIS A 138 5.25 4.83 8.58
C HIS A 138 5.98 4.23 9.82
N GLY A 139 6.03 2.90 9.95
CA GLY A 139 6.97 2.22 10.85
C GLY A 139 6.67 2.27 12.35
N LYS A 140 5.49 2.75 12.79
CA LYS A 140 5.11 2.74 14.22
C LYS A 140 3.61 2.45 14.38
N TYR A 141 3.28 1.27 14.92
CA TYR A 141 2.01 1.08 15.64
C TYR A 141 2.11 1.86 16.94
N ASN A 142 1.76 3.15 16.90
CA ASN A 142 1.56 3.92 18.12
C ASN A 142 0.06 4.16 18.28
N THR A 143 -0.57 3.28 19.05
CA THR A 143 -2.03 3.15 19.23
C THR A 143 -2.71 4.44 19.70
N GLN A 144 -1.98 5.36 20.34
CA GLN A 144 -2.54 6.63 20.83
C GLN A 144 -2.56 7.77 19.79
N LYS A 145 -1.72 7.73 18.75
CA LYS A 145 -1.69 8.78 17.70
C LYS A 145 -2.60 8.49 16.51
N GLN A 146 -3.18 7.29 16.44
CA GLN A 146 -4.01 6.84 15.31
C GLN A 146 -5.37 7.54 15.23
N ALA A 147 -5.90 8.05 16.36
CA ALA A 147 -7.11 8.86 16.39
C ALA A 147 -6.99 10.20 15.64
N LYS A 148 -5.78 10.67 15.28
CA LYS A 148 -5.56 11.93 14.57
C LYS A 148 -5.47 11.81 13.04
N TYR A 149 -5.35 10.59 12.50
CA TYR A 149 -5.36 10.35 11.04
C TYR A 149 -6.78 10.26 10.46
N ARG A 150 -7.77 10.67 11.25
CA ARG A 150 -9.21 10.60 10.95
C ARG A 150 -9.51 11.40 9.67
N LEU A 151 -10.01 10.65 8.67
CA LEU A 151 -10.85 11.09 7.54
C LEU A 151 -10.23 11.94 6.42
N ASP A 152 -9.24 12.79 6.68
CA ASP A 152 -8.64 13.62 5.61
C ASP A 152 -7.45 12.96 4.90
N GLU A 153 -6.80 11.96 5.52
CA GLU A 153 -5.57 11.31 5.03
C GLU A 153 -5.76 9.84 4.57
N GLU A 154 -6.99 9.33 4.43
CA GLU A 154 -7.29 7.98 3.93
C GLU A 154 -7.22 7.84 2.39
N LYS A 155 -6.34 8.62 1.74
CA LYS A 155 -6.12 8.56 0.30
C LYS A 155 -4.99 7.58 -0.01
N ASP A 156 -5.30 6.30 -0.12
CA ASP A 156 -4.38 5.25 -0.61
C ASP A 156 -4.21 5.30 -2.13
N GLY A 157 -4.11 6.51 -2.68
CA GLY A 157 -4.28 6.78 -4.09
C GLY A 157 -5.72 6.66 -4.60
N TYR A 158 -6.65 6.12 -3.79
CA TYR A 158 -8.08 6.08 -4.03
C TYR A 158 -8.88 6.86 -2.97
N GLU A 159 -10.03 7.36 -3.35
CA GLU A 159 -10.99 8.04 -2.46
C GLU A 159 -12.31 7.27 -2.48
N VAL A 160 -12.68 6.65 -1.35
CA VAL A 160 -13.94 5.92 -1.22
C VAL A 160 -15.01 6.89 -0.74
N VAL A 161 -16.07 7.03 -1.52
CA VAL A 161 -17.18 7.93 -1.21
C VAL A 161 -18.36 7.11 -0.70
N TYR A 162 -18.74 7.32 0.55
CA TYR A 162 -19.92 6.73 1.18
C TYR A 162 -21.13 7.67 1.04
N PRO A 163 -22.37 7.13 1.13
CA PRO A 163 -23.56 7.97 1.34
C PRO A 163 -23.43 8.80 2.62
N PRO A 164 -23.96 10.03 2.68
CA PRO A 164 -23.84 10.91 3.86
C PRO A 164 -24.29 10.28 5.18
N ALA A 165 -25.35 9.46 5.15
CA ALA A 165 -25.83 8.75 6.32
C ALA A 165 -24.80 7.73 6.86
N ILE A 166 -24.15 6.99 5.97
CA ILE A 166 -23.11 6.01 6.31
C ILE A 166 -21.85 6.73 6.78
N GLN A 167 -21.45 7.78 6.07
CA GLN A 167 -20.31 8.63 6.45
C GLN A 167 -20.45 9.13 7.89
N LYS A 168 -21.61 9.67 8.26
CA LYS A 168 -21.93 10.13 9.62
C LYS A 168 -21.87 9.01 10.66
N LEU A 169 -22.19 7.76 10.28
CA LEU A 169 -22.13 6.61 11.19
C LEU A 169 -20.69 6.12 11.41
N LEU A 170 -19.85 6.18 10.38
CA LEU A 170 -18.41 5.90 10.46
C LEU A 170 -17.69 6.96 11.31
N GLU A 171 -17.98 8.24 11.09
CA GLU A 171 -17.45 9.35 11.89
C GLU A 171 -17.82 9.26 13.37
N LYS A 172 -19.01 8.71 13.64
CA LYS A 172 -19.50 8.48 15.00
C LYS A 172 -19.09 7.12 15.56
N GLY A 173 -18.23 6.34 14.90
CA GLY A 173 -17.73 5.06 15.43
C GLY A 173 -18.82 4.16 16.02
N LYS A 174 -19.96 3.99 15.33
CA LYS A 174 -21.10 3.19 15.82
C LYS A 174 -21.07 1.75 15.27
N PRO A 175 -20.27 0.82 15.82
CA PRO A 175 -20.15 -0.56 15.31
C PRO A 175 -21.48 -1.29 15.27
N ASN A 176 -22.37 -1.02 16.25
CA ASN A 176 -23.62 -1.76 16.39
C ASN A 176 -24.51 -1.65 15.15
N TYR A 177 -24.52 -0.48 14.51
CA TYR A 177 -25.27 -0.28 13.27
C TYR A 177 -24.77 -1.21 12.15
N PHE A 178 -23.47 -1.48 12.08
CA PHE A 178 -22.91 -2.28 11.00
C PHE A 178 -22.92 -3.77 11.32
N VAL A 179 -22.59 -4.16 12.55
CA VAL A 179 -22.26 -5.56 12.88
C VAL A 179 -22.64 -6.00 14.30
N GLY A 180 -23.27 -5.13 15.10
CA GLY A 180 -23.54 -5.40 16.53
C GLY A 180 -24.44 -6.60 16.77
N ASP A 181 -25.44 -6.80 15.90
CA ASP A 181 -26.39 -7.91 16.04
C ASP A 181 -25.80 -9.26 15.56
N VAL A 182 -24.63 -9.25 14.93
CA VAL A 182 -24.02 -10.45 14.32
C VAL A 182 -23.15 -11.21 15.32
N SER A 183 -22.38 -10.48 16.14
CA SER A 183 -21.57 -11.08 17.19
C SER A 183 -21.14 -10.03 18.20
N PRO A 184 -21.26 -10.27 19.52
CA PRO A 184 -20.68 -9.40 20.53
C PRO A 184 -19.15 -9.30 20.39
N LEU A 185 -18.48 -10.37 19.91
CA LEU A 185 -17.03 -10.39 19.65
C LEU A 185 -16.60 -9.30 18.66
N ALA A 186 -17.45 -8.97 17.67
CA ALA A 186 -17.18 -7.91 16.70
C ALA A 186 -17.10 -6.51 17.32
N THR A 187 -17.61 -6.34 18.54
CA THR A 187 -17.66 -5.07 19.27
C THR A 187 -16.67 -5.01 20.44
N GLU A 188 -15.94 -6.10 20.70
CA GLU A 188 -14.90 -6.15 21.73
C GLU A 188 -13.71 -5.26 21.39
N SER A 189 -12.99 -4.82 22.42
CA SER A 189 -11.85 -3.90 22.33
C SER A 189 -10.81 -4.33 21.29
N LEU A 190 -10.53 -5.63 21.17
CA LEU A 190 -9.56 -6.20 20.24
C LEU A 190 -10.02 -6.17 18.77
N ASN A 191 -11.32 -5.99 18.52
CA ASN A 191 -11.92 -5.98 17.19
C ASN A 191 -12.49 -4.60 16.79
N LYS A 192 -12.24 -3.56 17.61
CA LYS A 192 -12.71 -2.19 17.33
C LYS A 192 -12.09 -1.55 16.09
N PHE A 193 -10.93 -2.04 15.65
CA PHE A 193 -10.37 -1.65 14.36
C PHE A 193 -10.54 -2.80 13.38
N VAL A 194 -11.06 -2.50 12.21
CA VAL A 194 -11.28 -3.47 11.16
C VAL A 194 -10.73 -2.93 9.86
N ILE A 195 -9.83 -3.66 9.22
CA ILE A 195 -9.40 -3.36 7.86
C ILE A 195 -10.33 -4.12 6.91
N ILE A 196 -11.09 -3.40 6.11
CA ILE A 196 -11.93 -3.96 5.06
C ILE A 196 -11.18 -3.96 3.73
N GLY A 197 -11.33 -5.03 2.95
CA GLY A 197 -10.95 -5.08 1.54
C GLY A 197 -12.17 -4.81 0.67
N ILE A 198 -12.05 -3.84 -0.23
CA ILE A 198 -13.10 -3.39 -1.13
C ILE A 198 -12.70 -3.75 -2.56
N GLU A 199 -13.51 -4.54 -3.23
CA GLU A 199 -13.35 -4.81 -4.65
C GLU A 199 -13.70 -3.55 -5.47
N VAL A 200 -12.72 -3.03 -6.22
CA VAL A 200 -12.85 -1.74 -6.92
C VAL A 200 -13.94 -1.79 -7.99
N LYS A 201 -13.99 -2.88 -8.76
CA LYS A 201 -14.93 -3.05 -9.88
C LYS A 201 -16.39 -2.97 -9.44
N ASN A 202 -16.73 -3.71 -8.38
CA ASN A 202 -18.11 -3.86 -7.92
C ASN A 202 -18.44 -2.98 -6.71
N ARG A 203 -17.46 -2.27 -6.14
CA ARG A 203 -17.60 -1.37 -4.98
C ARG A 203 -18.24 -2.08 -3.79
N ARG A 204 -17.78 -3.30 -3.50
CA ARG A 204 -18.29 -4.14 -2.40
C ARG A 204 -17.17 -4.57 -1.48
N VAL A 205 -17.51 -4.76 -0.20
CA VAL A 205 -16.60 -5.38 0.76
C VAL A 205 -16.48 -6.87 0.42
N VAL A 206 -15.26 -7.39 0.36
CA VAL A 206 -14.98 -8.80 0.04
C VAL A 206 -14.16 -9.53 1.09
N SER A 207 -13.51 -8.78 1.99
CA SER A 207 -12.71 -9.35 3.07
C SER A 207 -12.63 -8.39 4.25
N THR A 208 -12.40 -8.92 5.44
CA THR A 208 -12.11 -8.14 6.66
C THR A 208 -10.94 -8.74 7.40
N TYR A 209 -10.18 -7.88 8.08
CA TYR A 209 -9.02 -8.23 8.86
C TYR A 209 -8.99 -7.42 10.17
N PHE A 210 -8.62 -8.08 11.27
CA PHE A 210 -8.62 -7.50 12.62
C PHE A 210 -7.17 -7.28 13.08
N PRO A 211 -6.59 -6.09 12.87
CA PRO A 211 -5.17 -5.86 13.10
C PRO A 211 -4.74 -5.97 14.56
N MET A 212 -5.63 -5.69 15.51
CA MET A 212 -5.34 -5.78 16.95
C MET A 212 -5.46 -7.20 17.52
N ASN A 213 -5.95 -8.15 16.73
CA ASN A 213 -5.87 -9.55 17.11
C ASN A 213 -4.43 -10.04 16.85
N PHE A 214 -3.70 -10.27 17.94
CA PHE A 214 -2.31 -10.76 17.91
C PHE A 214 -2.23 -12.29 18.01
N GLU A 215 -3.34 -12.94 18.34
CA GLU A 215 -3.47 -14.41 18.31
C GLU A 215 -3.79 -14.88 16.88
N ASP A 216 -3.69 -16.19 16.61
CA ASP A 216 -4.05 -16.84 15.32
C ASP A 216 -5.54 -16.70 14.93
N ASN A 217 -6.27 -15.85 15.64
CA ASN A 217 -7.66 -15.52 15.44
C ASN A 217 -7.84 -14.49 14.32
N ILE A 218 -7.48 -14.88 13.09
CA ILE A 218 -7.55 -14.08 11.84
C ILE A 218 -8.93 -13.43 11.63
N ARG A 219 -9.99 -14.02 12.20
CA ARG A 219 -11.40 -13.60 12.09
C ARG A 219 -11.91 -12.86 13.33
N GLY A 220 -11.04 -12.31 14.17
CA GLY A 220 -11.47 -11.59 15.38
C GLY A 220 -12.09 -12.53 16.43
N GLY A 221 -11.67 -13.80 16.45
CA GLY A 221 -12.24 -14.83 17.34
C GLY A 221 -13.57 -15.42 16.87
N MET A 222 -14.13 -14.93 15.75
CA MET A 222 -15.37 -15.47 15.19
C MET A 222 -15.12 -16.80 14.46
N ASN A 223 -16.04 -17.76 14.64
CA ASN A 223 -16.07 -18.95 13.79
C ASN A 223 -16.47 -18.60 12.34
N GLU A 224 -16.25 -19.53 11.41
CA GLU A 224 -16.47 -19.31 9.97
C GLU A 224 -17.90 -18.85 9.62
N THR A 225 -18.92 -19.44 10.26
CA THR A 225 -20.33 -19.10 10.00
C THR A 225 -20.64 -17.67 10.44
N VAL A 226 -20.18 -17.28 11.62
CA VAL A 226 -20.36 -15.91 12.15
C VAL A 226 -19.57 -14.92 11.30
N TYR A 227 -18.34 -15.25 10.93
CA TYR A 227 -17.50 -14.41 10.07
C TYR A 227 -18.11 -14.17 8.68
N LYS A 228 -18.71 -15.20 8.06
CA LYS A 228 -19.43 -15.05 6.78
C LYS A 228 -20.63 -14.11 6.90
N LYS A 229 -21.43 -14.25 7.97
CA LYS A 229 -22.53 -13.33 8.26
C LYS A 229 -22.03 -11.90 8.47
N TYR A 230 -20.94 -11.75 9.20
CA TYR A 230 -20.29 -10.45 9.44
C TYR A 230 -19.92 -9.76 8.12
N LEU A 231 -19.25 -10.48 7.20
CA LEU A 231 -18.92 -9.96 5.87
C LEU A 231 -20.16 -9.59 5.06
N GLN A 232 -21.21 -10.41 5.10
CA GLN A 232 -22.46 -10.13 4.39
C GLN A 232 -23.12 -8.85 4.90
N VAL A 233 -23.22 -8.67 6.22
CA VAL A 233 -23.84 -7.48 6.80
C VAL A 233 -23.01 -6.24 6.51
N LEU A 234 -21.67 -6.30 6.60
CA LEU A 234 -20.83 -5.18 6.17
C LEU A 234 -21.03 -4.85 4.70
N THR A 235 -21.04 -5.84 3.83
CA THR A 235 -21.25 -5.64 2.38
C THR A 235 -22.59 -4.97 2.09
N TYR A 236 -23.63 -5.32 2.85
CA TYR A 236 -24.97 -4.78 2.70
C TYR A 236 -25.13 -3.38 3.31
N ARG A 237 -24.68 -3.18 4.55
CA ARG A 237 -24.88 -1.94 5.31
C ARG A 237 -23.85 -0.85 4.97
N LEU A 238 -22.65 -1.23 4.52
CA LEU A 238 -21.59 -0.30 4.14
C LEU A 238 -21.61 -0.05 2.62
N ARG A 239 -22.67 0.61 2.16
CA ARG A 239 -22.81 0.95 0.73
C ARG A 239 -21.74 1.95 0.29
N ILE A 240 -21.10 1.69 -0.84
CA ILE A 240 -20.11 2.58 -1.46
C ILE A 240 -20.74 3.22 -2.71
N LEU A 241 -20.76 4.55 -2.78
CA LEU A 241 -21.29 5.29 -3.93
C LEU A 241 -20.31 5.27 -5.09
N THR A 242 -19.07 5.68 -4.84
CA THR A 242 -18.03 5.72 -5.87
C THR A 242 -16.65 5.56 -5.26
N ILE A 243 -15.68 5.19 -6.09
CA ILE A 243 -14.26 5.13 -5.75
C ILE A 243 -13.54 6.02 -6.76
N LYS A 244 -13.05 7.18 -6.33
CA LYS A 244 -12.25 8.05 -7.19
C LYS A 244 -10.81 7.56 -7.19
N ASN A 245 -10.15 7.70 -8.34
CA ASN A 245 -8.77 7.26 -8.55
C ASN A 245 -7.93 8.40 -9.14
N PRO A 246 -7.61 9.45 -8.34
CA PRO A 246 -6.89 10.63 -8.82
C PRO A 246 -5.48 10.33 -9.36
N HIS A 247 -4.91 9.18 -8.97
CA HIS A 247 -3.59 8.74 -9.37
C HIS A 247 -3.59 7.75 -10.54
N LYS A 248 -4.77 7.39 -11.09
CA LYS A 248 -4.95 6.40 -12.16
C LYS A 248 -4.25 5.06 -11.87
N LEU A 249 -4.30 4.62 -10.61
CA LEU A 249 -3.77 3.35 -10.17
C LEU A 249 -4.61 2.18 -10.69
N LYS A 250 -3.99 1.05 -10.99
CA LYS A 250 -4.71 -0.23 -11.19
C LYS A 250 -4.55 -1.11 -9.96
N ALA A 251 -5.69 -1.46 -9.34
CA ALA A 251 -5.83 -2.41 -8.23
C ALA A 251 -7.21 -3.08 -8.30
N ASP A 252 -7.28 -4.37 -7.98
CA ASP A 252 -8.56 -5.11 -7.94
C ASP A 252 -9.25 -4.92 -6.59
N ILE A 253 -8.47 -4.85 -5.51
CA ILE A 253 -8.93 -4.65 -4.13
C ILE A 253 -8.15 -3.49 -3.50
N ILE A 254 -8.85 -2.59 -2.83
CA ILE A 254 -8.28 -1.52 -1.98
C ILE A 254 -8.68 -1.74 -0.53
N TYR A 255 -7.91 -1.21 0.42
CA TYR A 255 -8.13 -1.47 1.83
C TYR A 255 -8.47 -0.20 2.59
N ARG A 256 -9.48 -0.25 3.46
CA ARG A 256 -9.87 0.86 4.34
C ARG A 256 -9.93 0.39 5.78
N MET A 257 -9.53 1.27 6.69
CA MET A 257 -9.69 1.03 8.11
C MET A 257 -11.05 1.58 8.52
N LEU A 258 -11.80 0.80 9.26
CA LEU A 258 -12.96 1.24 10.00
C LEU A 258 -12.56 1.28 11.48
N ASP A 259 -12.77 2.43 12.11
CA ASP A 259 -12.56 2.62 13.54
C ASP A 259 -13.91 2.69 14.25
N PHE A 260 -14.10 1.76 15.17
CA PHE A 260 -15.28 1.65 16.02
C PHE A 260 -15.01 2.11 17.46
N ASN A 261 -13.87 2.74 17.73
CA ASN A 261 -13.62 3.41 19.01
C ASN A 261 -14.38 4.74 19.09
N ASN A 262 -15.51 4.69 19.79
CA ASN A 262 -15.92 5.78 20.67
C ASN A 262 -15.73 5.38 22.13
#